data_AF-A0A6C2DSR5-F1
#
_entry.id   AF-A0A6C2DSR5-F1
#
_cell.length_a   1.000
_cell.length_b   1.000
_cell.length_c   1.000
_cell.angle_alpha   90.00
_cell.angle_beta   90.00
_cell.angle_gamma   90.00
#
_symmetry.space_group_name_H-M   'P 1'
#
loop_
_entity.id
_entity.type
_entity.pdbx_description
1 polymer ?
#
loop_
_entity_poly.entity_id
_entity_poly.type
_entity_poly.pdbx_seq_one_letter_code
_entity_poly.pdbx_strand_id
1 'polypeptide(L)' 'MIIALMKLQVKKYAYLIEELQERLNLNQIQLAQRVGTTPLSLSRWKNGHHTPSPMAIALLKQAVLDLGDRGRDLQKYF' A
#
# COMPACT_ATOMS: atom_id res chain seq x y z
N MET A 1 7.82 -18.11 14.67
CA MET A 1 8.57 -17.20 13.79
C MET A 1 7.74 -16.68 12.60
N ILE A 2 6.90 -17.51 11.94
CA ILE A 2 6.08 -17.10 10.77
C ILE A 2 4.96 -16.09 11.13
N ILE A 3 4.28 -16.25 12.26
CA ILE A 3 3.16 -15.37 12.67
C ILE A 3 3.61 -13.91 12.91
N ALA A 4 4.81 -13.70 13.46
CA ALA A 4 5.35 -12.36 13.71
C ALA A 4 5.68 -11.61 12.41
N LEU A 5 6.18 -12.33 11.39
CA LEU A 5 6.47 -11.78 10.07
C LEU A 5 5.19 -11.32 9.35
N MET A 6 4.10 -12.10 9.43
CA MET A 6 2.79 -11.66 8.91
C MET A 6 2.31 -10.38 9.59
N LYS A 7 2.39 -10.29 10.93
CA LYS A 7 1.98 -9.08 11.68
C LYS A 7 2.78 -7.83 11.29
N LEU A 8 4.07 -7.97 10.99
CA LEU A 8 4.91 -6.87 10.51
C LEU A 8 4.53 -6.43 9.09
N GLN A 9 4.20 -7.38 8.20
CA GLN A 9 3.73 -7.07 6.84
C GLN A 9 2.33 -6.41 6.83
N VAL A 10 1.43 -6.81 7.74
CA VAL A 10 0.12 -6.16 7.93
C VAL A 10 0.30 -4.67 8.21
N LYS A 11 1.13 -4.34 9.22
CA LYS A 11 1.39 -2.96 9.63
C LYS A 11 2.02 -2.13 8.51
N LYS A 12 2.89 -2.75 7.71
CA LYS A 12 3.55 -2.12 6.56
C LYS A 12 2.54 -1.67 5.50
N TYR A 13 1.66 -2.55 5.02
CA TYR A 13 0.72 -2.19 3.96
C TYR A 13 -0.40 -1.27 4.46
N ALA A 14 -0.90 -1.47 5.68
CA ALA A 14 -1.88 -0.58 6.28
C ALA A 14 -1.39 0.87 6.29
N TYR A 15 -0.19 1.09 6.83
CA TYR A 15 0.43 2.41 6.92
C TYR A 15 0.70 3.01 5.54
N LEU A 16 1.28 2.23 4.61
CA LEU A 16 1.58 2.71 3.26
C LEU A 16 0.31 3.15 2.51
N ILE A 17 -0.78 2.39 2.65
CA ILE A 17 -2.05 2.69 1.98
C ILE A 17 -2.66 3.98 2.55
N GLU A 18 -2.65 4.15 3.87
CA GLU A 18 -3.19 5.35 4.54
C GLU A 18 -2.42 6.61 4.12
N GLU A 19 -1.09 6.56 4.15
CA GLU A 19 -0.23 7.69 3.74
C GLU A 19 -0.42 8.04 2.26
N LEU A 20 -0.59 7.05 1.39
CA LEU A 20 -0.89 7.30 -0.03
C LEU A 20 -2.26 7.93 -0.23
N GLN A 21 -3.29 7.48 0.50
CA GLN A 21 -4.62 8.07 0.44
C GLN A 21 -4.62 9.54 0.88
N GLU A 22 -3.96 9.84 2.01
CA GLU A 22 -3.88 11.20 2.53
C GLU A 22 -3.06 12.12 1.63
N ARG A 23 -1.84 11.71 1.24
CA ARG A 23 -0.92 12.59 0.51
C ARG A 23 -1.31 12.79 -0.96
N LEU A 24 -1.99 11.82 -1.58
CA LEU A 24 -2.53 11.95 -2.94
C LEU A 24 -3.97 12.46 -2.96
N ASN A 25 -4.61 12.65 -1.80
CA ASN A 25 -6.03 12.99 -1.66
C ASN A 25 -6.94 12.00 -2.43
N LEU A 26 -6.68 10.71 -2.26
CA LEU A 26 -7.43 9.63 -2.91
C LEU A 26 -8.23 8.85 -1.88
N ASN A 27 -9.51 8.61 -2.17
CA ASN A 27 -10.29 7.65 -1.42
C ASN A 27 -9.89 6.21 -1.78
N GLN A 28 -10.42 5.24 -1.02
CA GLN A 28 -10.05 3.83 -1.15
C GLN A 28 -10.33 3.27 -2.56
N ILE A 29 -11.40 3.74 -3.21
CA ILE A 29 -11.78 3.30 -4.56
C ILE A 29 -10.78 3.83 -5.59
N GLN A 30 -10.45 5.12 -5.50
CA GLN A 30 -9.51 5.76 -6.41
C GLN A 30 -8.09 5.19 -6.28
N LEU A 31 -7.63 4.94 -5.04
CA LEU A 31 -6.32 4.32 -4.83
C LEU A 31 -6.32 2.88 -5.35
N ALA A 32 -7.37 2.10 -5.10
CA ALA A 32 -7.48 0.73 -5.61
C ALA A 32 -7.41 0.69 -7.14
N GLN A 33 -8.13 1.58 -7.83
CA GLN A 33 -8.05 1.73 -9.28
C GLN A 33 -6.63 2.10 -9.75
N ARG A 34 -5.99 3.05 -9.07
CA ARG A 34 -4.61 3.47 -9.38
C ARG A 34 -3.61 2.33 -9.29
N VAL A 35 -3.76 1.45 -8.30
CA VAL A 35 -2.86 0.30 -8.08
C VAL A 35 -3.35 -1.01 -8.72
N GLY A 36 -4.31 -0.92 -9.65
CA GLY A 36 -4.76 -2.05 -10.45
C GLY A 36 -5.48 -3.14 -9.65
N THR A 37 -6.24 -2.76 -8.62
CA THR A 37 -6.92 -3.69 -7.73
C THR A 37 -8.34 -3.24 -7.35
N THR A 38 -9.02 -4.05 -6.53
CA THR A 38 -10.35 -3.73 -5.99
C THR A 38 -10.25 -3.16 -4.57
N PRO A 39 -11.22 -2.32 -4.13
CA PRO A 39 -11.26 -1.82 -2.75
C PRO A 39 -11.22 -2.92 -1.69
N LEU A 40 -11.88 -4.06 -1.98
CA LEU A 40 -11.87 -5.25 -1.14
C LEU A 40 -10.47 -5.86 -1.01
N SER A 41 -9.73 -5.98 -2.11
CA SER A 41 -8.35 -6.48 -2.09
C SER A 41 -7.44 -5.56 -1.29
N LEU A 42 -7.58 -4.25 -1.48
CA LEU A 42 -6.86 -3.23 -0.71
C LEU A 42 -7.13 -3.39 0.81
N SER A 43 -8.40 -3.60 1.20
CA SER A 43 -8.78 -3.87 2.60
C SER A 43 -8.16 -5.16 3.14
N ARG A 44 -8.12 -6.22 2.34
CA ARG A 44 -7.45 -7.47 2.72
C ARG A 44 -5.94 -7.29 2.91
N TRP A 45 -5.30 -6.40 2.15
CA TRP A 45 -3.89 -6.06 2.35
C TRP A 45 -3.65 -5.27 3.63
N LYS A 46 -4.50 -4.25 3.91
CA LYS A 46 -4.45 -3.48 5.16
C LYS A 46 -4.61 -4.36 6.40
N ASN A 47 -5.51 -5.35 6.31
CA ASN A 47 -5.75 -6.31 7.40
C ASN A 47 -4.77 -7.50 7.36
N GLY A 48 -3.90 -7.55 6.35
CA GLY A 48 -2.89 -8.59 6.12
C GLY A 48 -3.44 -10.00 6.00
N HIS A 49 -4.68 -10.13 5.55
CA HIS A 49 -5.25 -11.40 5.12
C HIS A 49 -4.57 -11.90 3.83
N HIS A 50 -4.12 -10.98 2.96
CA HIS A 50 -3.51 -11.28 1.67
C HIS A 50 -2.36 -10.32 1.40
N THR A 51 -1.33 -10.76 0.68
CA THR A 51 -0.26 -9.88 0.18
C THR A 51 -0.62 -9.35 -1.22
N PRO A 52 -0.18 -8.13 -1.59
CA PRO A 52 -0.36 -7.64 -2.96
C PRO A 52 0.42 -8.49 -3.96
N SER A 53 -0.07 -8.56 -5.20
CA SER A 53 0.68 -9.18 -6.29
C SER A 53 1.94 -8.36 -6.64
N PRO A 54 2.96 -8.93 -7.31
CA PRO A 54 4.13 -8.18 -7.74
C PRO A 54 3.79 -6.92 -8.55
N MET A 55 2.77 -6.99 -9.40
CA MET A 55 2.29 -5.83 -10.17
C MET A 55 1.70 -4.74 -9.25
N ALA A 56 0.88 -5.14 -8.26
CA ALA A 56 0.34 -4.19 -7.29
C ALA A 56 1.43 -3.53 -6.44
N ILE A 57 2.48 -4.28 -6.06
CA ILE A 57 3.65 -3.72 -5.37
C ILE A 57 4.36 -2.69 -6.26
N ALA A 58 4.55 -2.99 -7.55
CA ALA A 58 5.16 -2.06 -8.49
C ALA A 58 4.34 -0.76 -8.64
N LEU A 59 3.00 -0.87 -8.71
CA LEU A 59 2.11 0.28 -8.79
C LEU A 59 2.05 1.08 -7.48
N LEU A 60 2.12 0.43 -6.32
CA LEU A 60 2.27 1.12 -5.03
C LEU A 60 3.60 1.88 -4.96
N LYS A 61 4.69 1.29 -5.46
CA LYS A 61 5.99 1.96 -5.55
C LYS A 61 5.92 3.17 -6.48
N GLN A 62 5.27 3.04 -7.63
CA GLN A 62 5.06 4.15 -8.54
C GLN A 62 4.24 5.27 -7.88
N ALA A 63 3.16 4.95 -7.17
CA ALA A 63 2.37 5.93 -6.43
C ALA A 63 3.19 6.68 -5.36
N VAL A 64 4.17 6.01 -4.72
CA VAL A 64 5.12 6.66 -3.82
C VAL A 64 6.08 7.58 -4.57
N LEU A 65 6.57 7.19 -5.74
CA LEU A 65 7.46 8.03 -6.55
C LEU A 65 6.73 9.29 -7.05
N ASP A 66 5.45 9.18 -7.40
CA ASP A 66 4.62 10.29 -7.86
C ASP A 66 4.40 11.38 -6.78
N LEU A 67 4.63 11.05 -5.51
CA LEU A 67 4.60 12.03 -4.40
C LEU A 67 5.84 12.94 -4.36
N GLY A 68 6.90 12.62 -5.11
CA GLY A 68 8.16 13.34 -5.09
C GLY A 68 8.78 13.36 -3.68
N ASP A 69 9.17 14.54 -3.21
CA ASP A 69 9.76 14.70 -1.87
C ASP A 69 8.82 14.24 -0.75
N ARG A 70 7.50 14.38 -0.96
CA ARG A 70 6.48 13.92 -0.01
C ARG A 70 6.33 12.39 0.02
N GLY A 71 7.09 11.63 -0.76
CA GLY A 71 7.08 10.17 -0.74
C GLY A 71 8.39 9.55 -0.23
N ARG A 72 9.41 10.38 0.05
CA ARG A 72 10.78 9.90 0.32
C ARG A 72 10.85 9.00 1.56
N ASP A 73 10.10 9.33 2.61
CA ASP A 73 10.00 8.54 3.84
C ASP A 73 9.26 7.20 3.66
N LEU A 74 8.43 7.08 2.61
CA LEU A 74 7.68 5.86 2.30
C LEU A 74 8.47 4.85 1.46
N GLN A 75 9.59 5.26 0.84
CA GLN A 75 10.41 4.36 0.02
C GLN A 75 11.04 3.21 0.83
N LYS A 76 11.25 3.39 2.15
CA LYS A 76 11.75 2.37 3.07
C LYS A 76 10.86 1.12 3.18
N TYR A 77 9.63 1.19 2.67
CA TYR A 77 8.69 0.08 2.62
C TYR A 77 8.81 -0.75 1.34
N PHE A 78 9.84 -0.58 0.52
CA PHE A 78 10.11 -1.45 -0.64
C PHE A 78 11.54 -1.94 -0.60
#